data_AF-A0A950VR08-F1
#
_entry.id   AF-A0A950VR08-F1
#
_cell.length_a   1.000
_cell.length_b   1.000
_cell.length_c   1.000
_cell.angle_alpha   90.00
_cell.angle_beta   90.00
_cell.angle_gamma   90.00
#
_symmetry.space_group_name_H-M   'P 1'
#
loop_
_entity.id
_entity.type
_entity.pdbx_description
1 polymer ?
#
loop_
_entity_poly.entity_id
_entity_poly.type
_entity_poly.pdbx_seq_one_letter_code
_entity_poly.pdbx_strand_id
1 'polypeptide(L)'
;MRRASAQALVEAAVAFPLLAMVMLALVQLTLYAHARNVVEAATQEGVRVATAQGGDRGKAIDRANAILQSGPTYLKPVQWHWSPQNLDTTHLPDTQVLTYSAKVDTFLPWFDPSHGGVTHLQLPIDVSARMSQEQFRSPTGTRAP
;
A
#
# COMPACT_ATOMS: atom_id res chain seq x y z
N MET A 1 -25.45 -47.72 12.96
CA MET A 1 -24.28 -47.40 12.10
C MET A 1 -24.57 -46.32 11.04
N ARG A 2 -25.65 -46.39 10.22
CA ARG A 2 -25.97 -45.38 9.17
C ARG A 2 -25.98 -43.90 9.58
N ARG A 3 -26.44 -43.56 10.80
CA ARG A 3 -26.52 -42.17 11.28
C ARG A 3 -25.15 -41.53 11.53
N ALA A 4 -24.18 -42.29 12.04
CA ALA A 4 -22.82 -41.80 12.29
C ALA A 4 -22.10 -41.46 10.97
N SER A 5 -22.28 -42.28 9.94
CA SER A 5 -21.73 -42.05 8.59
C SER A 5 -22.34 -40.83 7.91
N ALA A 6 -23.65 -40.61 8.05
CA ALA A 6 -24.34 -39.44 7.52
C ALA A 6 -23.92 -38.15 8.23
N GLN A 7 -23.73 -38.20 9.56
CA GLN A 7 -23.23 -37.07 10.34
C GLN A 7 -21.79 -36.70 9.95
N ALA A 8 -20.89 -37.68 9.81
CA ALA A 8 -19.53 -37.45 9.37
C ALA A 8 -19.46 -36.83 7.96
N LEU A 9 -20.38 -37.22 7.06
CA LEU A 9 -20.47 -36.63 5.72
C LEU A 9 -20.91 -35.16 5.77
N VAL A 10 -21.89 -34.81 6.62
CA VAL A 10 -22.36 -33.42 6.81
C VAL A 10 -21.26 -32.57 7.44
N GLU A 11 -20.56 -33.09 8.44
CA GLU A 11 -19.45 -32.40 9.09
C GLU A 11 -18.33 -32.10 8.08
N ALA A 12 -17.95 -33.09 7.26
CA ALA A 12 -16.97 -32.89 6.19
C ALA A 12 -17.47 -31.88 5.12
N ALA A 13 -18.75 -31.93 4.77
CA ALA A 13 -19.36 -31.04 3.78
C ALA A 13 -19.35 -29.56 4.24
N VAL A 14 -19.36 -29.30 5.54
CA VAL A 14 -19.27 -27.94 6.11
C VAL A 14 -17.82 -27.56 6.43
N ALA A 15 -17.02 -28.49 6.97
CA ALA A 15 -15.63 -28.24 7.34
C ALA A 15 -14.76 -27.94 6.11
N PHE A 16 -14.97 -28.62 4.99
CA PHE A 16 -14.21 -28.42 3.77
C PHE A 16 -14.31 -26.98 3.20
N PRO A 17 -15.51 -26.42 2.94
CA PRO A 17 -15.62 -25.04 2.46
C PRO A 17 -15.14 -24.00 3.49
N LEU A 18 -15.30 -24.27 4.79
CA LEU A 18 -14.72 -23.40 5.83
C LEU A 18 -13.20 -23.38 5.76
N LEU A 19 -12.56 -24.55 5.64
CA LEU A 19 -11.11 -24.64 5.50
C LEU A 19 -10.63 -23.95 4.21
N ALA A 20 -11.35 -24.12 3.10
CA ALA A 20 -11.07 -23.42 1.86
C ALA A 20 -11.16 -21.89 2.03
N MET A 21 -12.19 -21.38 2.72
CA MET A 21 -12.29 -19.95 3.03
C MET A 21 -11.12 -19.44 3.88
N VAL A 22 -10.67 -20.21 4.87
CA VAL A 22 -9.51 -19.85 5.69
C VAL A 22 -8.24 -19.78 4.83
N MET A 23 -8.01 -20.78 3.98
CA MET A 23 -6.85 -20.77 3.08
C MET A 23 -6.87 -19.58 2.12
N LEU A 24 -8.03 -19.28 1.54
CA LEU A 24 -8.22 -18.09 0.71
C LEU A 24 -7.95 -16.80 1.51
N ALA A 25 -8.44 -16.68 2.75
CA ALA A 25 -8.16 -15.53 3.59
C ALA A 25 -6.65 -15.33 3.85
N LEU A 26 -5.90 -16.41 4.05
CA LEU A 26 -4.43 -16.35 4.23
C LEU A 26 -3.70 -15.89 2.96
N VAL A 27 -4.11 -16.39 1.78
CA VAL A 27 -3.56 -15.92 0.50
C VAL A 27 -3.88 -14.43 0.30
N GLN A 28 -5.11 -14.01 0.58
CA GLN A 28 -5.53 -12.62 0.49
C GLN A 28 -4.71 -11.71 1.41
N LEU A 29 -4.45 -12.14 2.65
CA LEU A 29 -3.61 -11.40 3.60
C LEU A 29 -2.17 -11.24 3.09
N THR A 30 -1.62 -12.30 2.52
CA THR A 30 -0.25 -12.29 1.97
C THR A 30 -0.14 -11.33 0.79
N LEU A 31 -1.11 -11.35 -0.12
CA LEU A 31 -1.16 -10.45 -1.28
C LEU A 31 -1.34 -8.98 -0.86
N TYR A 32 -2.15 -8.73 0.18
CA TYR A 32 -2.32 -7.40 0.76
C TYR A 32 -1.01 -6.88 1.35
N ALA A 33 -0.33 -7.69 2.16
CA ALA A 33 0.96 -7.33 2.74
C ALA A 33 2.02 -7.06 1.65
N HIS A 34 2.06 -7.88 0.60
CA HIS A 34 2.96 -7.68 -0.53
C HIS A 34 2.67 -6.35 -1.28
N ALA A 35 1.40 -6.06 -1.55
CA ALA A 35 0.99 -4.79 -2.16
C ALA A 35 1.42 -3.58 -1.31
N ARG A 36 1.18 -3.64 0.00
CA ARG A 36 1.58 -2.59 0.95
C ARG A 36 3.09 -2.33 0.89
N ASN A 37 3.91 -3.38 0.87
CA ASN A 37 5.36 -3.24 0.80
C ASN A 37 5.83 -2.62 -0.53
N VAL A 38 5.23 -3.01 -1.66
CA VAL A 38 5.55 -2.42 -2.98
C VAL A 38 5.20 -0.94 -3.01
N VAL A 39 4.04 -0.58 -2.44
CA VAL A 39 3.58 0.79 -2.31
C VAL A 39 4.51 1.62 -1.40
N GLU A 40 4.93 1.06 -0.27
CA GLU A 40 5.90 1.70 0.63
C GLU A 40 7.22 1.98 -0.07
N ALA A 41 7.76 1.00 -0.79
CA ALA A 41 8.99 1.17 -1.56
C ALA A 41 8.84 2.23 -2.67
N ALA A 42 7.73 2.22 -3.41
CA ALA A 42 7.44 3.21 -4.45
C ALA A 42 7.36 4.63 -3.87
N THR A 43 6.70 4.78 -2.72
CA THR A 43 6.54 6.08 -2.05
C THR A 43 7.87 6.61 -1.54
N GLN A 44 8.70 5.75 -0.91
CA GLN A 44 10.03 6.12 -0.44
C GLN A 44 10.96 6.56 -1.57
N GLU A 45 10.96 5.82 -2.69
CA GLU A 45 11.76 6.19 -3.86
C GLU A 45 11.26 7.50 -4.50
N GLY A 46 9.94 7.70 -4.57
CA GLY A 46 9.35 8.94 -5.05
C GLY A 46 9.82 10.15 -4.24
N VAL A 47 9.77 10.06 -2.90
CA VAL A 47 10.31 11.10 -2.01
C VAL A 47 11.80 11.32 -2.23
N ARG A 48 12.59 10.24 -2.34
CA ARG A 48 14.04 10.33 -2.58
C ARG A 48 14.35 11.14 -3.85
N VAL A 49 13.62 10.88 -4.93
CA VAL A 49 13.77 11.62 -6.20
C VAL A 49 13.29 13.06 -6.07
N ALA A 50 12.16 13.30 -5.39
CA ALA A 50 11.68 14.65 -5.12
C ALA A 50 12.75 15.47 -4.40
N THR A 51 13.34 14.92 -3.34
CA THR A 51 14.38 15.60 -2.56
C THR A 51 15.66 15.82 -3.38
N ALA A 52 16.12 14.82 -4.13
CA ALA A 52 17.34 14.93 -4.95
C ALA A 52 17.21 15.93 -6.10
N GLN A 53 16.00 16.21 -6.59
CA GLN A 53 15.74 17.11 -7.72
C GLN A 53 15.11 18.44 -7.30
N GLY A 54 15.30 18.87 -6.05
CA GLY A 54 14.84 20.19 -5.59
C GLY A 54 13.32 20.34 -5.52
N GLY A 55 12.59 19.24 -5.34
CA GLY A 55 11.13 19.23 -5.20
C GLY A 55 10.34 19.04 -6.49
N ASP A 56 10.95 18.54 -7.57
CA ASP A 56 10.24 18.20 -8.81
C ASP A 56 9.24 17.04 -8.58
N ARG A 57 7.96 17.43 -8.47
CA ARG A 57 6.84 16.51 -8.19
C ARG A 57 6.54 15.59 -9.37
N GLY A 58 6.72 16.06 -10.60
CA GLY A 58 6.40 15.28 -11.80
C GLY A 58 7.30 14.05 -11.87
N LYS A 59 8.61 14.24 -11.72
CA LYS A 59 9.57 13.14 -11.74
C LYS A 59 9.48 12.20 -10.54
N ALA A 60 9.10 12.72 -9.37
CA ALA A 60 8.82 11.89 -8.20
C ALA A 60 7.66 10.92 -8.46
N ILE A 61 6.57 11.43 -9.04
CA ILE A 61 5.40 10.63 -9.42
C ILE A 61 5.75 9.65 -10.54
N ASP A 62 6.47 10.08 -11.58
CA ASP A 62 6.89 9.21 -12.68
C ASP A 62 7.76 8.05 -12.18
N ARG A 63 8.70 8.33 -11.26
CA ARG A 63 9.54 7.28 -10.67
C ARG A 63 8.74 6.31 -9.84
N ALA A 64 7.83 6.81 -9.00
CA ALA A 64 7.00 5.95 -8.16
C ALA A 64 6.04 5.11 -9.00
N ASN A 65 5.46 5.68 -10.06
CA ASN A 65 4.65 4.95 -11.04
C ASN A 65 5.45 3.86 -11.76
N ALA A 66 6.71 4.11 -12.12
CA ALA A 66 7.55 3.09 -12.74
C ALA A 66 7.74 1.85 -11.83
N ILE A 67 7.86 2.06 -10.51
CA ILE A 67 7.93 0.95 -9.54
C ILE A 67 6.59 0.22 -9.46
N LEU A 68 5.48 0.95 -9.38
CA LEU A 68 4.14 0.35 -9.32
C LEU A 68 3.79 -0.44 -10.59
N GLN A 69 4.20 0.05 -11.76
CA GLN A 69 4.01 -0.63 -13.04
C GLN A 69 4.85 -1.91 -13.16
N SER A 70 6.01 -1.96 -12.50
CA SER A 70 6.78 -3.20 -12.35
C SER A 70 6.25 -4.13 -11.26
N GLY A 71 5.30 -3.63 -10.46
CA GLY A 71 4.68 -4.34 -9.35
C GLY A 71 3.45 -5.16 -9.75
N PRO A 72 2.65 -5.60 -8.77
CA PRO A 72 1.55 -6.51 -9.00
C PRO A 72 0.39 -5.90 -9.81
N THR A 73 -0.08 -6.63 -10.84
CA THR A 73 -1.17 -6.22 -11.75
C THR A 73 -2.54 -6.07 -11.08
N TYR A 74 -2.71 -6.60 -9.86
CA TYR A 74 -3.94 -6.48 -9.09
C TYR A 74 -4.09 -5.14 -8.35
N LEU A 75 -3.11 -4.24 -8.48
CA LEU A 75 -3.24 -2.85 -8.04
C LEU A 75 -4.06 -2.06 -9.07
N LYS A 76 -5.13 -1.40 -8.62
CA LYS A 76 -5.90 -0.46 -9.46
C LYS A 76 -5.17 0.88 -9.58
N PRO A 77 -5.40 1.66 -10.66
CA PRO A 77 -4.74 2.94 -10.88
C PRO A 77 -4.96 3.88 -9.68
N VAL A 78 -3.86 4.44 -9.20
CA VAL A 78 -3.78 5.12 -7.92
C VAL A 78 -3.82 6.64 -8.08
N GLN A 79 -4.48 7.33 -7.14
CA GLN A 79 -4.48 8.77 -7.05
C GLN A 79 -3.38 9.24 -6.10
N TRP A 80 -2.39 9.95 -6.64
CA TRP A 80 -1.35 10.61 -5.85
C TRP A 80 -1.94 11.86 -5.18
N HIS A 81 -1.96 11.90 -3.85
CA HIS A 81 -2.35 13.10 -3.11
C HIS A 81 -1.12 13.82 -2.57
N TRP A 82 -0.68 14.86 -3.27
CA TRP A 82 0.38 15.72 -2.76
C TRP A 82 -0.19 16.67 -1.70
N SER A 83 0.08 16.38 -0.43
CA SER A 83 -0.18 17.33 0.65
C SER A 83 1.11 18.07 0.98
N PRO A 84 1.20 19.39 0.74
CA PRO A 84 2.28 20.19 1.31
C PRO A 84 2.03 20.26 2.82
N GLN A 85 2.63 19.33 3.56
CA GLN A 85 2.65 19.44 5.01
C GLN A 85 3.67 20.51 5.34
N ASN A 86 3.22 21.78 5.34
CA ASN A 86 3.90 22.86 6.07
C ASN A 86 3.80 22.47 7.54
N LEU A 87 4.70 21.58 7.99
CA LEU A 87 4.88 21.36 9.42
C LEU A 87 5.28 22.71 9.99
N ASP A 88 4.46 23.15 10.94
CA ASP A 88 4.57 24.31 11.80
C ASP A 88 5.73 25.28 11.52
N THR A 89 5.36 26.54 11.34
CA THR A 89 6.13 27.75 10.98
C THR A 89 7.25 28.14 11.97
N THR A 90 7.87 27.16 12.60
CA THR A 90 8.86 27.34 13.66
C THR A 90 9.94 26.25 13.52
N HIS A 91 10.87 26.49 12.58
CA HIS A 91 12.28 26.06 12.56
C HIS A 91 12.81 24.94 11.63
N LEU A 92 12.07 24.38 10.67
CA LEU A 92 12.66 23.46 9.67
C LEU A 92 12.10 23.67 8.23
N PRO A 93 12.68 24.56 7.42
CA PRO A 93 12.15 24.91 6.08
C PRO A 93 12.31 23.83 4.99
N ASP A 94 12.77 22.61 5.30
CA ASP A 94 13.35 21.70 4.28
C ASP A 94 12.89 20.23 4.35
N THR A 95 11.71 19.95 4.93
CA THR A 95 11.14 18.59 4.96
C THR A 95 10.07 18.39 3.89
N GLN A 96 10.30 17.46 2.97
CA GLN A 96 9.33 17.06 1.95
C GLN A 96 8.54 15.83 2.46
N VAL A 97 7.21 15.90 2.42
CA VAL A 97 6.31 14.80 2.81
C VAL A 97 5.49 14.38 1.58
N LEU A 98 5.56 13.11 1.19
CA LEU A 98 4.71 12.53 0.16
C LEU A 98 3.76 11.54 0.83
N THR A 99 2.46 11.77 0.68
CA THR A 99 1.42 10.82 1.09
C THR A 99 0.88 10.12 -0.15
N TYR A 100 0.73 8.82 -0.05
CA TYR A 100 0.20 7.95 -1.08
C TYR A 100 -0.99 7.18 -0.54
N SER A 101 -2.13 7.28 -1.22
CA SER A 101 -3.35 6.54 -0.86
C SER A 101 -3.74 5.65 -2.04
N ALA A 102 -3.79 4.35 -1.82
CA ALA A 102 -4.16 3.34 -2.80
C ALA A 102 -5.33 2.49 -2.31
N LYS A 103 -5.96 1.77 -3.25
CA LYS A 103 -6.97 0.74 -2.96
C LYS A 103 -6.55 -0.57 -3.60
N VAL A 104 -6.76 -1.67 -2.88
CA VAL A 104 -6.56 -3.03 -3.38
C VAL A 104 -7.91 -3.71 -3.50
N ASP A 105 -8.22 -4.23 -4.70
CA ASP A 105 -9.35 -5.13 -4.90
C ASP A 105 -9.00 -6.49 -4.30
N THR A 106 -9.84 -6.97 -3.38
CA THR A 106 -9.75 -8.35 -2.89
C THR A 106 -10.44 -9.31 -3.85
N PHE A 107 -9.98 -10.54 -3.92
CA PHE A 107 -10.64 -11.57 -4.74
C PHE A 107 -11.82 -12.22 -4.00
N LEU A 108 -11.92 -12.03 -2.67
CA LEU A 108 -13.00 -12.58 -1.88
C LEU A 108 -14.31 -11.83 -2.16
N PRO A 109 -15.39 -12.54 -2.55
CA PRO A 109 -16.70 -11.93 -2.65
C PRO A 109 -17.15 -11.47 -1.26
N TRP A 110 -17.55 -10.20 -1.16
CA TRP A 110 -18.10 -9.62 0.03
C TRP A 110 -19.52 -9.16 -0.22
N PHE A 111 -20.34 -9.20 0.83
CA PHE A 111 -21.69 -8.66 0.75
C PHE A 111 -21.63 -7.17 1.03
N ASP A 112 -22.01 -6.37 0.04
CA ASP A 112 -22.13 -4.93 0.19
C ASP A 112 -23.62 -4.54 0.22
N PRO A 113 -24.18 -4.28 1.42
CA PRO A 113 -25.58 -3.90 1.55
C PRO A 113 -25.89 -2.55 0.91
N SER A 114 -24.89 -1.69 0.68
CA SER A 114 -25.08 -0.38 0.07
C SER A 114 -25.24 -0.44 -1.46
N HIS A 115 -24.74 -1.51 -2.09
CA HIS A 115 -24.87 -1.77 -3.52
C HIS A 115 -25.77 -2.96 -3.87
N GLY A 116 -26.44 -3.54 -2.85
CA GLY A 116 -27.49 -4.55 -3.03
C GLY A 116 -27.01 -5.89 -3.58
N GLY A 117 -25.74 -6.25 -3.41
CA GLY A 117 -25.17 -7.44 -4.04
C GLY A 117 -23.82 -7.90 -3.50
N VAL A 118 -23.24 -8.89 -4.20
CA VAL A 118 -21.90 -9.42 -3.94
C VAL A 118 -20.89 -8.61 -4.74
N THR A 119 -20.02 -7.89 -4.05
CA THR A 119 -18.95 -7.08 -4.64
C THR A 119 -17.58 -7.56 -4.16
N HIS A 120 -16.50 -6.98 -4.69
CA HIS A 120 -15.16 -7.19 -4.16
C HIS A 120 -14.90 -6.20 -3.03
N LEU A 121 -14.41 -6.68 -1.88
CA LEU A 121 -14.02 -5.80 -0.79
C LEU A 121 -12.80 -4.97 -1.25
N GLN A 122 -12.89 -3.64 -1.15
CA GLN A 122 -11.78 -2.74 -1.42
C GLN A 122 -11.10 -2.37 -0.11
N LEU A 123 -9.83 -2.76 0.04
CA LEU A 123 -9.05 -2.42 1.23
C LEU A 123 -8.22 -1.17 0.95
N PRO A 124 -8.35 -0.10 1.77
CA PRO A 124 -7.49 1.06 1.66
C PRO A 124 -6.06 0.72 2.06
N ILE A 125 -5.10 1.32 1.35
CA ILE A 125 -3.68 1.32 1.68
C ILE A 125 -3.24 2.78 1.71
N ASP A 126 -3.13 3.32 2.91
CA ASP A 126 -2.59 4.65 3.14
C ASP A 126 -1.14 4.54 3.63
N VAL A 127 -0.22 5.11 2.85
CA VAL A 127 1.21 5.08 3.13
C VAL A 127 1.75 6.50 3.00
N SER A 128 2.55 6.94 3.96
CA SER A 128 3.22 8.23 3.90
C SER A 128 4.71 8.05 4.11
N ALA A 129 5.51 8.78 3.35
CA ALA A 129 6.96 8.83 3.52
C ALA A 129 7.40 10.29 3.67
N ARG A 130 8.41 10.50 4.53
CA ARG A 130 8.96 11.82 4.85
C ARG A 130 10.48 11.77 4.71
N MET A 131 11.08 12.78 4.08
CA MET A 131 12.54 12.90 4.00
C MET A 131 12.96 14.37 4.04
N SER A 132 14.00 14.64 4.83
CA SER A 132 14.58 15.99 4.97
C SER A 132 15.73 16.21 3.98
N GLN A 133 15.83 17.42 3.42
CA GLN A 133 16.95 17.81 2.56
C GLN A 133 18.28 17.84 3.30
N GLU A 134 18.27 18.00 4.61
CA GLU A 134 19.49 18.08 5.44
C GLU A 134 20.35 16.82 5.34
N GLN A 135 19.72 15.67 5.11
CA GLN A 135 20.40 14.39 4.95
C GLN A 135 21.22 14.30 3.64
N PHE A 136 20.96 15.19 2.68
CA PHE A 136 21.66 15.25 1.38
C PHE A 136 22.70 16.37 1.29
N ARG A 137 22.82 17.25 2.30
CA ARG A 137 23.96 18.17 2.36
C ARG A 137 25.23 17.39 2.65
N SER A 138 26.18 17.44 1.72
CA SER A 138 27.54 16.97 1.98
C SER A 138 28.14 17.77 3.15
N PRO A 139 28.94 17.15 4.04
CA PRO A 139 29.65 17.83 5.11
C PRO A 139 30.82 18.63 4.51
N THR A 140 30.50 19.71 3.79
CA THR A 140 31.49 20.62 3.22
C THR A 140 31.52 21.85 4.10
N GLY A 141 32.24 21.71 5.21
CA GLY A 141 32.43 22.73 6.23
C GLY A 141 33.87 22.77 6.74
N THR A 142 34.86 22.46 5.91
CA THR A 142 36.26 22.77 6.22
C THR A 142 36.59 24.11 5.59
N ARG A 143 36.31 25.21 6.31
CA ARG A 143 37.06 26.45 6.12
C ARG A 143 38.47 26.17 6.61
N ALA A 144 39.40 25.96 5.68
CA ALA A 144 40.82 26.10 5.97
C ALA A 144 41.11 27.60 6.24
N PRO A 145 42.03 27.90 7.17
CA PRO A 145 42.28 29.25 7.69
C PRO A 145 42.81 30.23 6.65
#